data_AF-A0AAD0AYD1-F1
#
_entry.id   AF-A0AAD0AYD1-F1
#
_cell.length_a   1.000
_cell.length_b   1.000
_cell.length_c   1.000
_cell.angle_alpha   90.00
_cell.angle_beta   90.00
_cell.angle_gamma   90.00
#
_symmetry.space_group_name_H-M   'P 1'
#
loop_
_entity.id
_entity.type
_entity.pdbx_description
1 polymer ?
#
loop_
_entity_poly.entity_id
_entity_poly.type
_entity_poly.pdbx_seq_one_letter_code
_entity_poly.pdbx_strand_id
1 'polypeptide(L)'
;MSHPKNTTAPSSAQPILTTQIDFLSTPIDNRGMQLLSVAAGTNAEDALRAARTLSSGLSQLCQHMHDSLNMGEMAYCDGMAALSLLGETVSALVWSVEVAVADSQGGRQ
;
A
#
# COMPACT_ATOMS: atom_id res chain seq x y z
N MET A 1 -46.51 -20.46 20.99
CA MET A 1 -45.77 -19.41 20.25
C MET A 1 -44.29 -19.65 20.49
N SER A 2 -43.56 -20.05 19.46
CA SER A 2 -42.17 -20.52 19.57
C SER A 2 -41.21 -19.35 19.48
N HIS A 3 -40.42 -19.11 20.53
CA HIS A 3 -39.41 -18.06 20.56
C HIS A 3 -38.32 -18.31 19.50
N PRO A 4 -37.87 -17.29 18.75
CA PRO A 4 -36.72 -17.41 17.86
C PRO A 4 -35.45 -17.56 18.71
N LYS A 5 -34.66 -18.61 18.46
CA LYS A 5 -33.32 -18.77 19.04
C LYS A 5 -32.44 -17.63 18.54
N ASN A 6 -31.88 -16.86 19.48
CA ASN A 6 -30.83 -15.89 19.21
C ASN A 6 -29.57 -16.64 18.75
N THR A 7 -29.28 -16.59 17.45
CA THR A 7 -28.10 -17.21 16.85
C THR A 7 -26.87 -16.37 17.20
N THR A 8 -26.17 -16.75 18.27
CA THR A 8 -24.84 -16.24 18.61
C THR A 8 -23.76 -16.92 17.77
N ALA A 9 -23.94 -17.02 16.46
CA ALA A 9 -22.86 -17.38 15.58
C ALA A 9 -22.01 -16.11 15.38
N PRO A 10 -20.69 -16.11 15.67
CA PRO A 10 -19.86 -14.99 15.30
C PRO A 10 -20.01 -14.80 13.79
N SER A 11 -20.43 -13.58 13.40
CA SER A 11 -20.49 -13.20 11.99
C SER A 11 -19.14 -13.53 11.38
N SER A 12 -19.13 -14.39 10.36
CA SER A 12 -17.95 -14.69 9.57
C SER A 12 -17.29 -13.36 9.21
N ALA A 13 -16.10 -13.09 9.76
CA ALA A 13 -15.35 -11.90 9.46
C ALA A 13 -15.05 -11.95 7.96
N GLN A 14 -15.75 -11.12 7.19
CA GLN A 14 -15.51 -11.01 5.76
C GLN A 14 -14.03 -10.61 5.59
N PRO A 15 -13.26 -11.30 4.73
CA PRO A 15 -11.87 -10.93 4.51
C PRO A 15 -11.79 -9.49 4.00
N ILE A 16 -10.91 -8.69 4.61
CA ILE A 16 -10.68 -7.30 4.19
C ILE A 16 -9.88 -7.34 2.88
N LEU A 17 -10.47 -6.82 1.81
CA LEU A 17 -9.88 -6.78 0.48
C LEU A 17 -9.33 -5.39 0.19
N THR A 18 -8.27 -5.28 -0.59
CA THR A 18 -7.74 -3.99 -1.05
C THR A 18 -8.79 -3.18 -1.80
N THR A 19 -8.72 -1.86 -1.65
CA THR A 19 -9.54 -0.91 -2.42
C THR A 19 -8.74 -0.38 -3.60
N GLN A 20 -9.41 -0.05 -4.70
CA GLN A 20 -8.73 0.58 -5.82
C GLN A 20 -8.22 1.96 -5.42
N ILE A 21 -6.92 2.19 -5.55
CA ILE A 21 -6.32 3.50 -5.36
C ILE A 21 -5.28 3.77 -6.45
N ASP A 22 -5.35 4.98 -7.00
CA ASP A 22 -4.49 5.47 -8.06
C ASP A 22 -3.45 6.45 -7.49
N PHE A 23 -2.19 6.28 -7.91
CA PHE A 23 -1.05 7.07 -7.44
C PHE A 23 -0.19 7.59 -8.60
N LEU A 24 0.57 8.65 -8.33
CA LEU A 24 1.47 9.36 -9.26
C LEU A 24 0.72 10.03 -10.42
N SER A 25 0.40 11.32 -10.26
CA SER A 25 -0.31 12.16 -11.25
C SER A 25 0.54 12.57 -12.47
N THR A 26 1.54 11.78 -12.85
CA THR A 26 2.48 12.13 -13.93
C THR A 26 2.05 11.47 -15.24
N PRO A 27 1.80 12.23 -16.32
CA PRO A 27 1.37 11.65 -17.59
C PRO A 27 2.56 11.09 -18.36
N ILE A 28 2.59 9.78 -18.59
CA ILE A 28 3.38 9.16 -19.68
C ILE A 28 2.35 8.51 -20.62
N ASP A 29 1.92 9.24 -21.65
CA ASP A 29 0.71 8.94 -22.42
C ASP A 29 1.01 8.10 -23.69
N ASN A 30 0.06 7.33 -24.23
CA ASN A 30 -1.02 7.90 -25.06
C ASN A 30 -2.45 7.49 -24.69
N ARG A 31 -2.67 6.77 -23.57
CA ARG A 31 -3.97 6.66 -22.87
C ARG A 31 -3.90 6.68 -21.32
N GLY A 32 -2.73 6.91 -20.73
CA GLY A 32 -2.40 6.50 -19.36
C GLY A 32 -2.64 7.58 -18.30
N MET A 33 -3.72 7.44 -17.52
CA MET A 33 -4.07 8.35 -16.41
C MET A 33 -3.17 8.20 -15.16
N GLN A 34 -2.43 7.10 -15.04
CA GLN A 34 -1.66 6.74 -13.82
C GLN A 34 -0.46 5.84 -14.10
N LEU A 35 0.59 5.96 -13.28
CA LEU A 35 1.79 5.11 -13.32
C LEU A 35 1.69 3.87 -12.41
N LEU A 36 0.91 3.95 -11.33
CA LEU A 36 0.71 2.85 -10.38
C LEU A 36 -0.76 2.81 -9.93
N SER A 37 -1.32 1.61 -9.85
CA SER A 37 -2.66 1.36 -9.32
C SER A 37 -2.66 0.09 -8.49
N VAL A 38 -3.34 0.11 -7.35
CA VAL A 38 -3.60 -1.09 -6.56
C VAL A 38 -4.98 -1.58 -6.96
N ALA A 39 -5.08 -2.78 -7.52
CA ALA A 39 -6.36 -3.35 -7.92
C ALA A 39 -7.20 -3.78 -6.70
N ALA A 40 -8.52 -3.60 -6.80
CA ALA A 40 -9.44 -4.08 -5.79
C ALA A 40 -9.49 -5.62 -5.75
N GLY A 41 -9.76 -6.19 -4.56
CA GLY A 41 -9.96 -7.64 -4.41
C GLY A 41 -8.72 -8.46 -4.06
N THR A 42 -7.56 -7.82 -3.88
CA THR A 42 -6.37 -8.49 -3.34
C THR A 42 -6.52 -8.64 -1.83
N ASN A 43 -6.01 -9.74 -1.24
CA ASN A 43 -6.02 -9.89 0.21
C ASN A 43 -5.18 -8.76 0.86
N ALA A 44 -5.77 -8.04 1.81
CA ALA A 44 -5.08 -6.96 2.53
C ALA A 44 -3.79 -7.45 3.22
N GLU A 45 -3.74 -8.70 3.69
CA GLU A 45 -2.54 -9.28 4.30
C GLU A 45 -1.37 -9.38 3.32
N ASP A 46 -1.65 -9.76 2.07
CA ASP A 46 -0.62 -9.88 1.04
C ASP A 46 -0.12 -8.50 0.60
N ALA A 47 -1.02 -7.52 0.49
CA ALA A 47 -0.67 -6.13 0.23
C ALA A 47 0.21 -5.54 1.35
N LEU A 48 -0.15 -5.76 2.62
CA LEU A 48 0.67 -5.34 3.76
C LEU A 48 2.00 -6.08 3.84
N ARG A 49 2.04 -7.37 3.49
CA ARG A 49 3.28 -8.15 3.43
C ARG A 49 4.21 -7.60 2.35
N ALA A 50 3.69 -7.28 1.17
CA ALA A 50 4.44 -6.63 0.11
C ALA A 50 4.97 -5.25 0.56
N ALA A 51 4.11 -4.42 1.15
CA ALA A 51 4.49 -3.11 1.69
C ALA A 51 5.60 -3.23 2.75
N ARG A 52 5.54 -4.24 3.61
CA ARG A 52 6.56 -4.51 4.63
C ARG A 52 7.90 -4.93 4.05
N THR A 53 7.89 -5.80 3.03
CA THR A 53 9.12 -6.20 2.34
C THR A 53 9.76 -5.01 1.64
N LEU A 54 8.96 -4.21 0.95
CA LEU A 54 9.41 -3.01 0.25
C LEU A 54 9.94 -1.95 1.21
N SER A 55 9.26 -1.68 2.33
CA SER A 55 9.75 -0.72 3.32
C SER A 55 11.05 -1.16 3.97
N SER A 56 11.20 -2.45 4.28
CA SER A 56 12.46 -3.01 4.79
C SER A 56 13.61 -2.84 3.79
N GLY A 57 13.38 -3.15 2.51
CA GLY A 57 14.36 -2.93 1.45
C GLY A 57 14.72 -1.45 1.27
N LEU A 58 13.72 -0.57 1.29
CA LEU A 58 13.93 0.88 1.20
C LEU A 58 14.77 1.39 2.38
N SER A 59 14.51 0.94 3.61
CA SER A 59 15.35 1.30 4.77
C SER A 59 16.79 0.85 4.61
N GLN A 60 17.03 -0.36 4.09
CA GLN A 60 18.39 -0.86 3.82
C GLN A 60 19.11 -0.01 2.77
N LEU A 61 18.42 0.36 1.68
CA LEU A 61 18.97 1.22 0.63
C LEU A 61 19.27 2.63 1.15
N CYS A 62 18.37 3.21 1.95
CA CYS A 62 18.59 4.52 2.56
C CYS A 62 19.77 4.50 3.54
N GLN A 63 19.93 3.44 4.35
CA GLN A 63 21.07 3.30 5.24
C GLN A 63 22.37 3.15 4.45
N HIS A 64 22.38 2.31 3.42
CA HIS A 64 23.53 2.16 2.55
C HIS A 64 23.92 3.49 1.87
N MET A 65 22.94 4.22 1.34
CA MET A 65 23.15 5.53 0.74
C MET A 65 23.72 6.53 1.75
N HIS A 66 23.21 6.53 2.99
CA HIS A 66 23.73 7.38 4.05
C HIS A 66 25.21 7.10 4.33
N ASP A 67 25.57 5.82 4.47
CA ASP A 67 26.95 5.41 4.73
C ASP A 67 27.87 5.74 3.54
N SER A 68 27.43 5.45 2.31
CA SER A 68 28.14 5.80 1.07
C SER A 68 28.41 7.29 0.94
N LEU A 69 27.40 8.14 1.19
CA LEU A 69 27.55 9.59 1.14
C LEU A 69 28.53 10.10 2.20
N ASN A 70 28.51 9.53 3.40
CA ASN A 70 29.47 9.86 4.47
C ASN A 70 30.90 9.42 4.13
N MET A 71 31.07 8.41 3.28
CA MET A 71 32.38 7.98 2.74
C MET A 71 32.84 8.81 1.53
N GLY A 72 32.08 9.82 1.12
CA GLY A 72 32.41 10.71 0.01
C GLY A 72 31.97 10.19 -1.36
N GLU A 73 31.11 9.16 -1.42
CA GLU A 73 30.53 8.71 -2.68
C GLU A 73 29.45 9.70 -3.16
N MET A 74 29.25 9.76 -4.48
CA MET A 74 28.23 10.61 -5.10
C MET A 74 26.87 9.89 -5.16
N ALA A 75 25.80 10.59 -4.82
CA ALA A 75 24.44 10.12 -5.07
C ALA A 75 23.99 10.54 -6.48
N TYR A 76 23.48 9.58 -7.25
CA TYR A 76 22.86 9.86 -8.54
C TYR A 76 21.42 10.35 -8.34
N CYS A 77 21.07 11.48 -8.96
CA CYS A 77 19.71 12.06 -8.86
C CYS A 77 18.63 11.08 -9.32
N ASP A 78 18.89 10.31 -10.38
CA ASP A 78 17.98 9.28 -10.88
C ASP A 78 17.77 8.16 -9.85
N GLY A 79 18.81 7.82 -9.09
CA GLY A 79 18.72 6.86 -7.99
C GLY A 79 17.82 7.37 -6.86
N MET A 80 17.94 8.67 -6.53
CA MET A 80 17.06 9.30 -5.53
C MET A 80 15.59 9.36 -6.00
N ALA A 81 15.36 9.62 -7.29
CA ALA A 81 14.02 9.58 -7.88
C ALA A 81 13.40 8.17 -7.81
N ALA A 82 14.19 7.12 -8.07
CA ALA A 82 13.74 5.74 -7.94
C ALA A 82 13.39 5.37 -6.48
N LEU A 83 14.18 5.81 -5.50
CA LEU A 83 13.88 5.61 -4.08
C LEU A 83 12.57 6.32 -3.67
N SER A 84 12.32 7.53 -4.20
CA SER A 84 11.07 8.25 -3.98
C SER A 84 9.87 7.46 -4.50
N LEU A 85 9.96 6.93 -5.72
CA LEU A 85 8.91 6.11 -6.33
C LEU A 85 8.60 4.84 -5.51
N LEU A 86 9.64 4.18 -4.97
CA LEU A 86 9.46 3.04 -4.08
C LEU A 86 8.74 3.44 -2.79
N GLY A 87 9.08 4.59 -2.22
CA GLY A 87 8.37 5.16 -1.06
C GLY A 87 6.89 5.38 -1.34
N GLU A 88 6.56 6.01 -2.46
CA GLU A 88 5.17 6.25 -2.88
C GLU A 88 4.39 4.94 -3.10
N THR A 89 5.04 3.91 -3.64
CA THR A 89 4.44 2.57 -3.80
C THR A 89 4.11 1.93 -2.46
N VAL A 90 4.98 2.07 -1.45
CA VAL A 90 4.71 1.57 -0.09
C VAL A 90 3.53 2.31 0.53
N SER A 91 3.53 3.65 0.44
CA SER A 91 2.41 4.48 0.91
C SER A 91 1.10 4.10 0.24
N ALA A 92 1.15 3.78 -1.06
CA ALA A 92 -0.01 3.37 -1.83
C ALA A 92 -0.65 2.08 -1.33
N LEU A 93 0.17 1.07 -1.08
CA LEU A 93 -0.29 -0.23 -0.56
C LEU A 93 -0.89 -0.09 0.83
N VAL A 94 -0.25 0.69 1.71
CA VAL A 94 -0.74 0.93 3.08
C VAL A 94 -2.08 1.66 3.04
N TRP A 95 -2.17 2.77 2.29
CA TRP A 95 -3.38 3.57 2.18
C TRP A 95 -4.55 2.78 1.57
N SER A 96 -4.29 1.92 0.56
CA SER A 96 -5.28 1.00 0.00
C SER A 96 -5.92 0.09 1.05
N VAL A 97 -5.11 -0.39 2.00
CA VAL A 97 -5.60 -1.24 3.08
C VAL A 97 -6.31 -0.42 4.16
N GLU A 98 -5.80 0.76 4.51
CA GLU A 98 -6.46 1.67 5.47
C GLU A 98 -7.85 2.08 5.01
N VAL A 99 -8.00 2.42 3.72
CA VAL A 99 -9.31 2.74 3.11
C VAL A 99 -10.24 1.54 3.18
N ALA A 100 -9.76 0.34 2.82
CA ALA A 100 -10.56 -0.88 2.90
C ALA A 100 -11.05 -1.20 4.33
N VAL A 101 -10.18 -0.98 5.33
CA VAL A 101 -10.53 -1.15 6.74
C VAL A 101 -11.61 -0.14 7.15
N ALA A 102 -11.46 1.13 6.78
CA ALA A 102 -12.42 2.18 7.11
C ALA A 102 -13.81 1.92 6.49
N ASP A 103 -13.85 1.44 5.25
CA ASP A 103 -15.09 1.08 4.56
C ASP A 103 -15.76 -0.14 5.21
N SER A 104 -14.98 -1.14 5.63
CA SER A 104 -15.51 -2.32 6.35
C SER A 104 -16.13 -1.99 7.71
N GLN A 105 -15.74 -0.86 8.32
CA GLN A 105 -16.24 -0.39 9.62
C GLN A 105 -17.40 0.61 9.50
N GLY A 106 -17.88 0.90 8.28
CA GLY A 106 -19.00 1.81 8.03
C GLY A 106 -18.64 3.31 8.14
N GLY A 107 -17.35 3.65 7.98
CA GLY A 107 -16.81 4.99 8.22
C GLY A 107 -16.88 5.98 7.05
N ARG A 108 -17.39 5.60 5.88
CA ARG A 108 -17.51 6.48 4.71
C ARG A 108 -18.90 6.41 4.07
N GLN A 109 -19.65 7.51 4.22
CA GLN A 109 -20.73 7.94 3.33
C GLN A 109 -20.20 9.05 2.43
#